data_AF-A0AAU4ZFK1-F1
#
_entry.id   AF-A0AAU4ZFK1-F1
#
_cell.length_a   1.000
_cell.length_b   1.000
_cell.length_c   1.000
_cell.angle_alpha   90.00
_cell.angle_beta   90.00
_cell.angle_gamma   90.00
#
_symmetry.space_group_name_H-M   'P 1'
#
loop_
_entity.id
_entity.type
_entity.pdbx_description
1 polymer ?
#
loop_
_entity_poly.entity_id
_entity_poly.type
_entity_poly.pdbx_seq_one_letter_code
_entity_poly.pdbx_strand_id
1 'polypeptide(L)'
;MELPWGKPEGEKKISLLLTTRFGNAVAVNTWNTYTWKPALAEAGVIPPRAEEAKAWQWAAVPKDGFHVLRHTYASIMLGAGESVVTLARWLGRSSSAITLGYYAHFMPEAGSKGRGAIDGLLGSGETGSPAETPQILPSAVDR
;
A
#
# COMPACT_ATOMS: atom_id res chain seq x y z
N MET A 1 -9.01 -18.10 31.20
CA MET A 1 -8.18 -17.98 29.99
C MET A 1 -7.44 -16.65 30.07
N GLU A 2 -6.20 -16.67 30.53
CA GLU A 2 -5.30 -15.51 30.45
C GLU A 2 -4.79 -15.36 29.01
N LEU A 3 -4.82 -14.13 28.49
CA LEU A 3 -4.28 -13.82 27.17
C LEU A 3 -2.73 -13.87 27.22
N PRO A 4 -2.05 -14.35 26.16
CA PRO A 4 -0.62 -14.70 26.16
C PRO A 4 0.37 -13.52 26.27
N TRP A 5 -0.09 -12.27 26.47
CA TRP A 5 0.79 -11.10 26.46
C TRP A 5 1.16 -10.57 27.85
N GLY A 6 0.71 -11.20 28.93
CA GLY A 6 1.02 -10.77 30.30
C GLY A 6 0.48 -9.36 30.63
N LYS A 7 0.40 -9.03 31.92
CA LYS A 7 0.16 -7.64 32.34
C LYS A 7 1.35 -6.78 31.88
N PRO A 8 1.16 -5.49 31.53
CA PRO A 8 2.27 -4.63 31.16
C PRO A 8 3.21 -4.49 32.37
N GLU A 9 4.29 -5.26 32.33
CA GLU A 9 5.30 -5.31 33.38
C GLU A 9 6.31 -4.17 33.17
N GLY A 10 6.32 -3.24 34.12
CA GLY A 10 7.33 -2.18 34.26
C GLY A 10 7.28 -1.02 33.24
N GLU A 11 7.95 0.08 33.59
CA GLU A 11 8.27 1.15 32.63
C GLU A 11 9.23 0.59 31.56
N LYS A 12 8.72 0.30 30.35
CA LYS A 12 9.55 -0.06 29.21
C LYS A 12 10.26 1.18 28.68
N LYS A 13 11.57 1.29 28.94
CA LYS A 13 12.43 2.27 28.28
C LYS A 13 12.84 1.74 26.91
N ILE A 14 12.33 2.39 25.85
CA ILE A 14 12.73 2.09 24.47
C ILE A 14 13.80 3.08 24.00
N SER A 15 14.81 2.60 23.29
CA SER A 15 15.77 3.48 22.62
C SER A 15 15.12 4.07 21.37
N LEU A 16 15.14 5.41 21.26
CA LEU A 16 14.55 6.10 20.13
C LEU A 16 15.57 6.21 19.00
N LEU A 17 15.20 5.71 17.81
CA LEU A 17 16.03 5.86 16.61
C LEU A 17 16.05 7.29 16.08
N LEU A 18 14.91 8.00 16.19
CA LEU A 18 14.76 9.39 15.77
C LEU A 18 14.48 10.25 16.99
N THR A 19 15.39 11.18 17.26
CA THR A 19 15.32 12.11 18.38
C THR A 19 15.51 13.54 17.91
N THR A 20 15.05 14.47 18.74
CA THR A 20 15.43 15.88 18.61
C THR A 20 16.92 16.06 18.90
N ARG A 21 17.49 17.23 18.58
CA ARG A 21 18.88 17.59 18.96
C ARG A 21 19.20 17.47 20.46
N PHE A 22 18.18 17.35 21.31
CA PHE A 22 18.30 17.20 22.75
C PHE A 22 18.08 15.76 23.24
N GLY A 23 17.97 14.78 22.33
CA GLY A 23 17.74 13.37 22.67
C GLY A 23 16.29 13.02 23.02
N ASN A 24 15.38 14.00 23.02
CA ASN A 24 13.96 13.78 23.31
C ASN A 24 13.21 13.20 22.11
N ALA A 25 12.05 12.58 22.38
CA ALA A 25 11.10 12.16 21.36
C ALA A 25 10.66 13.34 20.48
N VAL A 26 10.50 13.08 19.18
CA VAL A 26 10.00 14.08 18.23
C VAL A 26 8.48 14.23 18.42
N ALA A 27 8.06 15.39 18.91
CA ALA A 27 6.65 15.72 19.02
C ALA A 27 6.07 16.10 17.65
N VAL A 28 5.04 15.38 17.19
CA VAL A 28 4.43 15.55 15.86
C VAL A 28 3.95 16.99 15.61
N ASN A 29 3.31 17.62 16.59
CA ASN A 29 2.81 19.00 16.43
C ASN A 29 3.95 20.02 16.29
N THR A 30 5.01 19.86 17.09
CA THR A 30 6.21 20.71 17.01
C THR A 30 6.90 20.51 15.66
N TRP A 31 7.10 19.27 15.25
CA TRP A 31 7.74 18.95 13.98
C TRP A 31 6.92 19.45 12.78
N ASN A 32 5.60 19.25 12.78
CA ASN A 32 4.70 19.76 11.74
C ASN A 32 4.81 21.30 11.61
N THR A 33 4.89 21.99 12.73
CA THR A 33 4.88 23.45 12.79
C THR A 33 6.22 24.07 12.38
N TYR A 34 7.33 23.52 12.87
CA TYR A 34 8.64 24.15 12.76
C TYR A 34 9.58 23.51 11.74
N THR A 35 9.21 22.36 11.17
CA THR A 35 10.05 21.66 10.19
C THR A 35 9.26 21.35 8.92
N TRP A 36 8.09 20.72 9.06
CA TRP A 36 7.33 20.25 7.91
C TRP A 36 6.69 21.37 7.09
N LYS A 37 5.90 22.24 7.72
CA LYS A 37 5.22 23.34 7.03
C LYS A 37 6.19 24.33 6.34
N PRO A 38 7.33 24.72 6.96
CA PRO A 38 8.37 25.45 6.24
C PRO A 38 8.85 24.73 4.98
N ALA A 39 9.16 23.43 5.07
CA ALA A 39 9.61 22.65 3.92
C ALA A 39 8.54 22.56 2.81
N LEU A 40 7.25 22.43 3.18
CA LEU A 40 6.15 22.46 2.22
C LEU A 40 6.02 23.81 1.52
N ALA A 41 6.24 24.90 2.24
CA ALA A 41 6.17 26.25 1.67
C ALA A 41 7.34 26.50 0.72
N GLU A 42 8.54 26.08 1.09
CA GLU A 42 9.73 26.14 0.23
C GLU A 42 9.58 25.28 -1.03
N ALA A 43 8.98 24.10 -0.91
CA ALA A 43 8.65 23.23 -2.04
C ALA A 43 7.46 23.73 -2.89
N GLY A 44 6.81 24.85 -2.52
CA GLY A 44 5.68 25.42 -3.24
C GLY A 44 4.37 24.62 -3.12
N VAL A 45 4.28 23.68 -2.19
CA VAL A 45 3.06 22.88 -1.95
C VAL A 45 1.99 23.70 -1.24
N ILE A 46 2.42 24.59 -0.36
CA ILE A 46 1.54 25.51 0.40
C ILE A 46 2.04 26.95 0.17
N PRO A 47 1.17 27.97 0.31
CA PRO A 47 1.61 29.35 0.17
C PRO A 47 2.68 29.69 1.22
N PRO A 48 3.59 30.63 0.90
CA PRO A 48 4.55 31.14 1.88
C PRO A 48 3.83 31.78 3.05
N ARG A 49 4.50 31.79 4.22
CA ARG A 49 3.99 32.46 5.41
C ARG A 49 3.94 33.96 5.17
N ALA A 50 2.87 34.63 5.61
CA ALA A 50 2.80 36.08 5.61
C ALA A 50 3.92 36.69 6.48
N GLU A 51 4.46 37.84 6.08
CA GLU A 51 5.62 38.46 6.74
C GLU A 51 5.34 38.81 8.22
N GLU A 52 4.15 39.37 8.51
CA GLU A 52 3.71 39.66 9.88
C GLU A 52 3.23 38.45 10.72
N ALA A 53 3.12 37.25 10.14
CA ALA A 53 2.60 36.09 10.87
C ALA A 53 3.63 35.46 11.81
N LYS A 54 3.18 34.98 12.97
CA LYS A 54 4.03 34.27 13.94
C LYS A 54 4.59 32.98 13.34
N ALA A 55 5.71 32.49 13.86
CA ALA A 55 6.40 31.31 13.32
C ALA A 55 5.56 30.01 13.26
N TRP A 56 4.50 29.91 14.06
CA TRP A 56 3.59 28.78 14.11
C TRP A 56 2.29 28.98 13.31
N GLN A 57 2.06 30.19 12.79
CA GLN A 57 0.87 30.56 12.01
C GLN A 57 1.13 30.29 10.53
N TRP A 58 0.87 29.05 10.14
CA TRP A 58 0.88 28.61 8.75
C TRP A 58 -0.54 28.42 8.25
N ALA A 59 -0.71 28.37 6.93
CA ALA A 59 -1.96 27.95 6.32
C ALA A 59 -2.48 26.66 6.98
N ALA A 60 -3.81 26.56 7.11
CA ALA A 60 -4.44 25.34 7.58
C ALA A 60 -4.32 24.29 6.49
N VAL A 61 -3.53 23.26 6.74
CA VAL A 61 -3.33 22.17 5.78
C VAL A 61 -3.56 20.82 6.46
N PRO A 62 -4.82 20.51 6.86
CA PRO A 62 -5.11 19.30 7.61
C PRO A 62 -4.74 18.01 6.85
N LYS A 63 -4.86 18.06 5.52
CA LYS A 63 -4.53 16.96 4.60
C LYS A 63 -3.03 16.73 4.40
N ASP A 64 -2.20 17.73 4.65
CA ASP A 64 -0.77 17.71 4.33
C ASP A 64 0.11 17.68 5.59
N GLY A 65 -0.42 17.24 6.74
CA GLY A 65 0.38 16.95 7.93
C GLY A 65 1.26 15.70 7.74
N PHE A 66 2.05 15.32 8.75
CA PHE A 66 2.95 14.15 8.69
C PHE A 66 2.34 12.84 8.16
N HIS A 67 1.02 12.65 8.31
CA HIS A 67 0.31 11.50 7.76
C HIS A 67 0.33 11.41 6.23
N VAL A 68 0.58 12.50 5.52
CA VAL A 68 0.70 12.49 4.05
C VAL A 68 1.80 11.53 3.59
N LEU A 69 2.91 11.41 4.33
CA LEU A 69 3.99 10.48 3.99
C LEU A 69 3.50 9.02 4.00
N ARG A 70 2.67 8.68 4.98
CA ARG A 70 2.04 7.34 5.05
C ARG A 70 1.07 7.13 3.89
N HIS A 71 0.35 8.18 3.47
CA HIS A 71 -0.53 8.12 2.31
C HIS A 71 0.25 7.95 1.00
N THR A 72 1.35 8.69 0.83
CA THR A 72 2.23 8.59 -0.34
C THR A 72 2.83 7.20 -0.47
N TYR A 73 3.40 6.65 0.62
CA TYR A 73 3.94 5.28 0.63
C TYR A 73 2.89 4.24 0.20
N ALA A 74 1.71 4.31 0.80
CA ALA A 74 0.63 3.39 0.48
C ALA A 74 0.16 3.51 -0.98
N SER A 75 0.04 4.74 -1.49
CA SER A 75 -0.38 5.00 -2.88
C SER A 75 0.66 4.45 -3.88
N ILE A 76 1.95 4.63 -3.61
CA ILE A 76 3.04 4.09 -4.43
C ILE A 76 3.00 2.56 -4.46
N MET A 77 2.86 1.92 -3.29
CA MET A 77 2.84 0.45 -3.20
C MET A 77 1.64 -0.14 -3.94
N LEU A 78 0.46 0.47 -3.80
CA LEU A 78 -0.74 -0.01 -4.51
C LEU A 78 -0.68 0.26 -6.01
N GLY A 79 -0.13 1.41 -6.43
CA GLY A 79 0.12 1.70 -7.84
C GLY A 79 1.10 0.71 -8.49
N ALA A 80 2.06 0.19 -7.72
CA ALA A 80 2.96 -0.88 -8.16
C ALA A 80 2.29 -2.28 -8.21
N GLY A 81 1.04 -2.41 -7.77
CA GLY A 81 0.29 -3.66 -7.78
C GLY A 81 0.51 -4.54 -6.54
N GLU A 82 1.02 -3.98 -5.45
CA GLU A 82 1.16 -4.70 -4.18
C GLU A 82 -0.21 -5.11 -3.61
N SER A 83 -0.24 -6.20 -2.85
CA SER A 83 -1.47 -6.66 -2.20
C SER A 83 -1.90 -5.71 -1.09
N VAL A 84 -3.18 -5.31 -1.13
CA VAL A 84 -3.81 -4.48 -0.09
C VAL A 84 -3.70 -5.14 1.30
N VAL A 85 -3.73 -6.48 1.36
CA VAL A 85 -3.59 -7.24 2.61
C VAL A 85 -2.17 -7.14 3.15
N THR A 86 -1.17 -7.30 2.29
CA THR A 86 0.25 -7.15 2.64
C THR A 86 0.53 -5.74 3.13
N LEU A 87 0.06 -4.73 2.39
CA LEU A 87 0.23 -3.33 2.77
C LEU A 87 -0.46 -2.99 4.10
N ALA A 88 -1.68 -3.50 4.34
CA ALA A 88 -2.38 -3.28 5.60
C ALA A 88 -1.60 -3.84 6.81
N ARG A 89 -0.98 -5.02 6.65
CA ARG A 89 -0.09 -5.62 7.65
C ARG A 89 1.13 -4.75 7.91
N TRP A 90 1.84 -4.29 6.89
CA TRP A 90 3.01 -3.41 7.04
C TRP A 90 2.67 -2.09 7.73
N LEU A 91 1.50 -1.54 7.44
CA LEU A 91 1.03 -0.30 8.04
C LEU A 91 0.50 -0.48 9.47
N GLY A 92 0.45 -1.70 10.00
CA GLY A 92 0.02 -1.98 11.38
C GLY A 92 -1.46 -1.65 11.64
N ARG A 93 -2.31 -1.62 10.60
CA ARG A 93 -3.77 -1.51 10.76
C ARG A 93 -4.38 -2.89 10.59
N SER A 94 -5.11 -3.36 11.60
CA SER A 94 -5.92 -4.57 11.54
C SER A 94 -7.13 -4.45 10.60
N SER A 95 -7.49 -3.24 10.15
CA SER A 95 -8.59 -2.99 9.21
C SER A 95 -8.08 -2.74 7.79
N SER A 96 -8.12 -3.79 6.97
CA SER A 96 -7.93 -3.72 5.50
C SER A 96 -9.02 -2.89 4.81
N ALA A 97 -10.22 -2.79 5.41
CA ALA A 97 -11.37 -2.07 4.85
C ALA A 97 -11.16 -0.55 4.74
N ILE A 98 -10.49 0.08 5.72
CA ILE A 98 -10.15 1.51 5.64
C ILE A 98 -9.10 1.73 4.55
N THR A 99 -8.06 0.89 4.48
CA THR A 99 -7.01 1.00 3.45
C THR A 99 -7.62 0.83 2.06
N LEU A 100 -8.48 -0.17 1.84
CA LEU A 100 -9.14 -0.36 0.55
C LEU A 100 -10.05 0.83 0.19
N GLY A 101 -10.85 1.33 1.13
CA GLY A 101 -11.73 2.48 0.90
C GLY A 101 -10.97 3.77 0.51
N TYR A 102 -9.79 4.00 1.09
CA TYR A 102 -8.97 5.16 0.75
C TYR A 102 -8.19 5.01 -0.56
N TYR A 103 -7.85 3.81 -1.00
CA TYR A 103 -6.94 3.61 -2.15
C TYR A 103 -7.53 2.85 -3.34
N ALA A 104 -8.79 2.42 -3.29
CA ALA A 104 -9.44 1.70 -4.39
C ALA A 104 -9.34 2.45 -5.74
N HIS A 105 -9.27 3.78 -5.71
CA HIS A 105 -9.14 4.62 -6.90
C HIS A 105 -7.77 4.51 -7.61
N PHE A 106 -6.72 4.02 -6.92
CA PHE A 106 -5.42 3.73 -7.53
C PHE A 106 -5.34 2.32 -8.15
N MET A 107 -6.44 1.57 -8.08
CA MET A 107 -6.54 0.20 -8.58
C MET A 107 -7.54 0.05 -9.75
N PRO A 108 -7.55 0.94 -10.77
CA PRO A 108 -8.55 0.90 -11.84
C PRO A 108 -8.51 -0.42 -12.64
N GLU A 109 -7.34 -1.04 -12.73
CA GLU A 109 -7.11 -2.31 -13.45
C GLU A 109 -7.02 -3.54 -12.54
N ALA A 110 -7.31 -3.44 -11.24
CA ALA A 110 -7.17 -4.59 -10.33
C ALA A 110 -8.12 -5.77 -10.63
N GLY A 111 -9.07 -5.61 -11.54
CA GLY A 111 -9.93 -6.67 -12.04
C GLY A 111 -9.48 -7.35 -13.35
N SER A 112 -8.58 -6.74 -14.15
CA SER A 112 -8.22 -7.30 -15.46
C SER A 112 -7.30 -8.52 -15.34
N LYS A 113 -6.36 -8.50 -14.40
CA LYS A 113 -5.55 -9.70 -14.05
C LYS A 113 -6.40 -10.84 -13.50
N GLY A 114 -7.39 -10.54 -12.66
CA GLY A 114 -8.31 -11.53 -12.12
C GLY A 114 -9.18 -12.16 -13.21
N ARG A 115 -9.70 -11.35 -14.13
CA ARG A 115 -10.40 -11.84 -15.33
C ARG A 115 -9.51 -12.74 -16.17
N GLY A 116 -8.31 -12.30 -16.54
CA GLY A 116 -7.37 -13.12 -17.32
C GLY A 116 -6.99 -14.45 -16.65
N ALA A 117 -6.88 -14.48 -15.32
CA ALA A 117 -6.62 -15.71 -14.58
C ALA A 117 -7.81 -16.68 -14.60
N ILE A 118 -9.04 -16.16 -14.47
CA ILE A 118 -10.27 -16.95 -14.57
C ILE A 118 -10.50 -17.41 -16.02
N ASP A 119 -10.27 -16.54 -17.01
CA ASP A 119 -10.37 -16.89 -18.44
C ASP A 119 -9.34 -17.96 -18.82
N GLY A 120 -8.12 -17.92 -18.25
CA GLY A 120 -7.13 -18.99 -18.43
C GLY A 120 -7.49 -20.30 -17.72
N LEU A 121 -8.09 -20.21 -16.53
CA LEU A 121 -8.60 -21.37 -15.78
C LEU A 121 -9.80 -22.02 -16.48
N LEU A 122 -10.70 -21.22 -17.06
CA LEU A 122 -11.89 -21.70 -17.76
C LEU A 122 -11.61 -22.07 -19.22
N GLY A 123 -10.66 -21.40 -19.86
CA GLY A 123 -10.22 -21.66 -21.23
C GLY A 123 -9.25 -22.83 -21.39
N SER A 124 -8.82 -23.47 -20.30
CA SER A 124 -7.95 -24.66 -20.33
C SER A 124 -8.72 -25.99 -20.34
N GLY A 125 -10.02 -25.95 -20.59
CA GLY A 125 -10.83 -27.13 -20.91
C GLY A 125 -11.48 -26.98 -22.27
N GLU A 126 -10.76 -27.32 -23.34
CA GLU A 126 -11.25 -27.90 -24.61
C GLU A 126 -10.31 -27.54 -25.79
N THR A 127 -9.33 -28.41 -26.05
CA THR A 127 -9.06 -28.95 -27.40
C THR A 127 -8.48 -30.36 -27.26
N GLY A 128 -9.20 -31.23 -26.54
CA GLY A 128 -9.10 -32.65 -26.80
C GLY A 128 -9.81 -32.95 -28.11
N SER A 129 -9.10 -32.87 -29.23
CA SER A 129 -9.57 -33.44 -30.49
C SER A 129 -9.45 -34.96 -30.39
N PRO A 130 -10.54 -35.75 -30.45
CA PRO A 130 -10.44 -37.19 -30.48
C PRO A 130 -10.31 -37.70 -31.93
N ALA A 131 -9.43 -38.70 -32.06
CA ALA A 131 -9.38 -39.73 -33.09
C ALA A 131 -8.69 -39.39 -34.42
N GLU A 132 -7.37 -39.46 -34.40
CA GLU A 132 -6.63 -40.15 -35.47
C GLU A 132 -7.21 -41.57 -35.61
N THR A 133 -7.90 -41.84 -36.72
CA THR A 133 -8.30 -43.21 -37.07
C THR A 133 -7.12 -43.86 -37.78
N PRO A 134 -6.54 -44.97 -37.28
CA PRO A 134 -5.46 -45.64 -37.98
C PRO A 134 -6.03 -46.31 -39.24
N GLN A 135 -5.60 -45.85 -40.41
CA GLN A 135 -5.93 -46.51 -41.67
C GLN A 135 -5.16 -47.83 -41.75
N ILE A 136 -5.84 -48.93 -41.42
CA ILE A 136 -5.42 -50.28 -41.82
C ILE A 136 -6.26 -50.65 -43.03
N LEU A 137 -5.68 -50.55 -44.23
CA LEU A 137 -6.16 -51.28 -45.40
C LEU A 137 -5.27 -52.53 -45.59
N PRO A 138 -5.87 -53.70 -45.85
CA PRO A 138 -5.11 -54.92 -46.11
C PRO A 138 -4.39 -54.87 -47.47
N SER A 139 -3.17 -55.43 -47.45
CA SER A 139 -2.32 -55.72 -48.59
C SER A 139 -3.07 -56.43 -49.72
N ALA A 140 -2.98 -55.88 -50.94
CA ALA A 140 -3.29 -56.60 -52.16
C ALA A 140 -2.06 -57.45 -52.54
N VAL A 141 -2.26 -58.77 -52.57
CA VAL A 141 -1.33 -59.73 -53.20
C VAL A 141 -1.97 -60.26 -54.49
N ASP A 142 -1.20 -60.11 -55.56
CA ASP A 142 -1.16 -60.76 -56.89
C ASP A 142 -2.43 -61.03 -57.72
N ARG A 143 -2.40 -60.49 -58.94
CA ARG A 143 -2.19 -61.26 -60.18
C ARG A 143 -1.60 -60.41 -61.30
#